data_AF-A0A8T7C298-F1
#
_entry.id   AF-A0A8T7C298-F1
#
_cell.length_a   1.000
_cell.length_b   1.000
_cell.length_c   1.000
_cell.angle_alpha   90.00
_cell.angle_beta   90.00
_cell.angle_gamma   90.00
#
_symmetry.space_group_name_H-M   'P 1'
#
loop_
_entity.id
_entity.type
_entity.pdbx_description
1 polymer ?
#
loop_
_entity_poly.entity_id
_entity_poly.type
_entity_poly.pdbx_seq_one_letter_code
_entity_poly.pdbx_strand_id
1 'polypeptide(L)'
;GLACAPGKQEVKTLDVSLSVDRVNKKIRVFGDRHWIDGRISEPAPFQTMPMVYEKAFGGTHLVDGAVDSAEQRNPLGCGYAGNRTSAQMNGVPLPNLEDPQCLIRQHSDTPMPACFAFIAPAWQPRAQYAGTYDEAWQTGRAPFLPKDFDSRFFSMAHPDLACGGYLQGGESVSISGMHPAGELNFNLPQLKLISQFKHDGRKTNVNFNLETLILEPNLLQLGMVWKAAYPCDRNALKIEEIIVSLRN
;
A
#
# COMPACT_ATOMS: atom_id res chain seq x y z
N GLY A 1 -9.01 -2.19 -6.76
CA GLY A 1 -9.45 -3.39 -7.49
C GLY A 1 -10.47 -4.16 -6.69
N LEU A 2 -10.99 -5.26 -7.24
CA LEU A 2 -11.96 -6.15 -6.63
C LEU A 2 -11.35 -7.54 -6.44
N ALA A 3 -11.53 -8.11 -5.25
CA ALA A 3 -11.47 -9.55 -5.09
C ALA A 3 -12.65 -10.17 -5.87
N CYS A 4 -12.42 -11.29 -6.55
CA CYS A 4 -13.39 -11.96 -7.40
C CYS A 4 -13.49 -13.43 -7.03
N ALA A 5 -14.71 -13.87 -6.71
CA ALA A 5 -15.00 -15.26 -6.48
C ALA A 5 -14.88 -16.07 -7.80
N PRO A 6 -14.34 -17.29 -7.74
CA PRO A 6 -14.15 -18.12 -8.92
C PRO A 6 -15.50 -18.49 -9.56
N GLY A 7 -15.56 -18.50 -10.89
CA GLY A 7 -16.76 -18.91 -11.62
C GLY A 7 -18.01 -18.04 -11.38
N LYS A 8 -17.85 -16.82 -10.83
CA LYS A 8 -18.95 -15.93 -10.41
C LYS A 8 -19.92 -16.56 -9.39
N GLN A 9 -19.46 -17.58 -8.66
CA GLN A 9 -20.25 -18.18 -7.60
C GLN A 9 -20.09 -17.38 -6.31
N GLU A 10 -21.17 -17.26 -5.55
CA GLU A 10 -21.09 -16.61 -4.24
C GLU A 10 -20.27 -17.45 -3.26
N VAL A 11 -19.35 -16.79 -2.56
CA VAL A 11 -18.56 -17.38 -1.49
C VAL A 11 -18.68 -16.52 -0.23
N LYS A 12 -18.50 -17.12 0.94
CA LYS A 12 -18.44 -16.39 2.21
C LYS A 12 -17.04 -15.89 2.55
N THR A 13 -16.02 -16.56 1.99
CA THR A 13 -14.62 -16.23 2.18
C THR A 13 -13.79 -16.69 0.98
N LEU A 14 -12.73 -15.95 0.68
CA LEU A 14 -11.68 -16.36 -0.27
C LEU A 14 -10.35 -15.72 0.13
N ASP A 15 -9.25 -16.27 -0.37
CA ASP A 15 -7.93 -15.65 -0.21
C ASP A 15 -7.49 -14.97 -1.51
N VAL A 16 -7.06 -13.72 -1.41
CA VAL A 16 -6.35 -12.99 -2.47
C VAL A 16 -4.85 -13.10 -2.22
N SER A 17 -4.07 -13.46 -3.25
CA SER A 17 -2.61 -13.55 -3.12
C SER A 17 -1.90 -12.80 -4.24
N LEU A 18 -0.77 -12.19 -3.91
CA LEU A 18 0.19 -11.60 -4.84
C LEU A 18 1.57 -12.17 -4.53
N SER A 19 2.26 -12.63 -5.57
CA SER A 19 3.69 -12.96 -5.53
C SER A 19 4.44 -12.22 -6.62
N VAL A 20 5.52 -11.54 -6.26
CA VAL A 20 6.48 -10.91 -7.20
C VAL A 20 7.88 -11.18 -6.65
N ASP A 21 8.66 -12.01 -7.34
CA ASP A 21 9.98 -12.48 -6.85
C ASP A 21 9.89 -13.01 -5.41
N ARG A 22 10.56 -12.35 -4.43
CA ARG A 22 10.57 -12.73 -3.02
C ARG A 22 9.43 -12.11 -2.20
N VAL A 23 8.68 -11.17 -2.78
CA VAL A 23 7.53 -10.55 -2.12
C VAL A 23 6.34 -11.47 -2.29
N ASN A 24 5.74 -11.88 -1.17
CA ASN A 24 4.49 -12.62 -1.13
C ASN A 24 3.57 -11.96 -0.11
N LYS A 25 2.34 -11.63 -0.52
CA LYS A 25 1.31 -11.15 0.38
C LYS A 25 -0.01 -11.83 0.10
N LYS A 26 -0.66 -12.27 1.18
CA LYS A 26 -1.99 -12.88 1.15
C LYS A 26 -2.93 -12.09 2.04
N ILE A 27 -4.17 -11.92 1.59
CA ILE A 27 -5.26 -11.32 2.35
C ILE A 27 -6.43 -12.28 2.33
N ARG A 28 -6.97 -12.58 3.52
CA ARG A 28 -8.23 -13.29 3.64
C ARG A 28 -9.36 -12.29 3.53
N VAL A 29 -10.25 -12.54 2.59
CA VAL A 29 -11.43 -11.75 2.33
C VAL A 29 -12.63 -12.47 2.92
N PHE A 30 -13.40 -11.77 3.73
CA PHE A 30 -14.68 -12.20 4.26
C PHE A 30 -15.81 -11.36 3.67
N GLY A 31 -16.98 -11.98 3.53
CA GLY A 31 -18.21 -11.21 3.37
C GLY A 31 -18.49 -10.31 4.56
N ASP A 32 -19.52 -9.47 4.45
CA ASP A 32 -19.86 -8.53 5.52
C ASP A 32 -20.20 -9.29 6.80
N ARG A 33 -19.63 -8.80 7.91
CA ARG A 33 -19.74 -9.36 9.26
C ARG A 33 -19.94 -8.22 10.26
N HIS A 34 -20.52 -8.55 11.40
CA HIS A 34 -20.69 -7.62 12.52
C HIS A 34 -20.58 -8.38 13.85
N TRP A 35 -20.40 -7.66 14.95
CA TRP A 35 -20.42 -8.23 16.29
C TRP A 35 -21.86 -8.52 16.75
N ILE A 36 -22.06 -9.69 17.35
CA ILE A 36 -23.31 -10.14 18.00
C ILE A 36 -22.94 -10.65 19.39
N ASP A 37 -23.24 -9.89 20.43
CA ASP A 37 -22.97 -10.24 21.84
C ASP A 37 -21.54 -10.75 22.09
N GLY A 38 -20.55 -10.03 21.52
CA GLY A 38 -19.12 -10.37 21.62
C GLY A 38 -18.65 -11.50 20.70
N ARG A 39 -19.52 -12.04 19.84
CA ARG A 39 -19.18 -13.03 18.80
C ARG A 39 -19.21 -12.41 17.42
N ILE A 40 -18.48 -13.00 16.48
CA ILE A 40 -18.50 -12.58 15.07
C ILE A 40 -19.67 -13.26 14.36
N SER A 41 -20.47 -12.51 13.61
CA SER A 41 -21.55 -13.06 12.78
C SER A 41 -21.02 -13.97 11.68
N GLU A 42 -21.87 -14.84 11.16
CA GLU A 42 -21.59 -15.53 9.90
C GLU A 42 -21.34 -14.51 8.78
N PRO A 43 -20.33 -14.72 7.91
CA PRO A 43 -20.11 -13.84 6.76
C PRO A 43 -21.25 -13.95 5.75
N ALA A 44 -21.71 -12.81 5.24
CA ALA A 44 -22.62 -12.78 4.11
C ALA A 44 -21.96 -13.36 2.83
N PRO A 45 -22.71 -14.02 1.94
CA PRO A 45 -22.18 -14.42 0.64
C PRO A 45 -21.84 -13.18 -0.21
N PHE A 46 -20.79 -13.28 -1.02
CA PHE A 46 -20.40 -12.26 -1.99
C PHE A 46 -19.78 -12.88 -3.25
N GLN A 47 -19.94 -12.20 -4.39
CA GLN A 47 -19.21 -12.54 -5.63
C GLN A 47 -17.96 -11.70 -5.81
N THR A 48 -17.99 -10.45 -5.36
CA THR A 48 -16.85 -9.53 -5.41
C THR A 48 -16.74 -8.71 -4.15
N MET A 49 -15.52 -8.37 -3.73
CA MET A 49 -15.27 -7.51 -2.58
C MET A 49 -14.23 -6.42 -2.93
N PRO A 50 -14.52 -5.14 -2.68
CA PRO A 50 -13.53 -4.08 -2.89
C PRO A 50 -12.28 -4.26 -2.02
N MET A 51 -11.10 -4.18 -2.67
CA MET A 51 -9.80 -4.22 -2.00
C MET A 51 -9.35 -2.80 -1.67
N VAL A 52 -9.98 -2.19 -0.67
CA VAL A 52 -9.77 -0.81 -0.23
C VAL A 52 -9.60 -0.75 1.29
N TYR A 53 -8.96 0.30 1.80
CA TYR A 53 -8.62 0.41 3.23
C TYR A 53 -9.85 0.59 4.13
N GLU A 54 -10.95 1.13 3.64
CA GLU A 54 -12.23 1.24 4.34
C GLU A 54 -12.78 -0.13 4.78
N LYS A 55 -12.39 -1.19 4.07
CA LYS A 55 -12.75 -2.58 4.36
C LYS A 55 -11.67 -3.35 5.13
N ALA A 56 -10.57 -2.71 5.50
CA ALA A 56 -9.53 -3.28 6.35
C ALA A 56 -9.67 -2.78 7.79
N PHE A 57 -8.96 -3.43 8.73
CA PHE A 57 -8.97 -3.04 10.13
C PHE A 57 -8.60 -1.56 10.29
N GLY A 58 -9.33 -0.84 11.13
CA GLY A 58 -9.07 0.55 11.48
C GLY A 58 -10.33 1.32 11.84
N GLY A 59 -10.27 2.64 11.67
CA GLY A 59 -11.39 3.53 11.93
C GLY A 59 -11.14 4.52 13.07
N THR A 60 -12.17 5.31 13.32
CA THR A 60 -12.17 6.39 14.32
C THR A 60 -13.26 6.13 15.35
N HIS A 61 -12.93 6.27 16.63
CA HIS A 61 -13.87 6.22 17.75
C HIS A 61 -14.34 7.65 18.06
N LEU A 62 -15.65 7.85 18.00
CA LEU A 62 -16.30 9.13 18.28
C LEU A 62 -17.04 9.08 19.62
N VAL A 63 -16.91 10.14 20.42
CA VAL A 63 -17.67 10.37 21.66
C VAL A 63 -18.32 11.74 21.53
N ASP A 64 -19.64 11.81 21.67
CA ASP A 64 -20.43 13.05 21.53
C ASP A 64 -20.15 13.84 20.23
N GLY A 65 -19.89 13.11 19.14
CA GLY A 65 -19.60 13.69 17.82
C GLY A 65 -18.16 14.19 17.64
N ALA A 66 -17.32 14.10 18.68
CA ALA A 66 -15.90 14.45 18.62
C ALA A 66 -15.02 13.19 18.49
N VAL A 67 -13.87 13.34 17.84
CA VAL A 67 -12.86 12.28 17.75
C VAL A 67 -12.23 12.06 19.12
N ASP A 68 -12.51 10.92 19.74
CA ASP A 68 -11.85 10.47 20.98
C ASP A 68 -10.51 9.81 20.66
N SER A 69 -10.50 8.89 19.70
CA SER A 69 -9.29 8.16 19.28
C SER A 69 -9.43 7.63 17.86
N ALA A 70 -8.30 7.33 17.21
CA ALA A 70 -8.28 6.76 15.86
C ALA A 70 -7.14 5.76 15.69
N GLU A 71 -7.37 4.73 14.88
CA GLU A 71 -6.33 3.83 14.42
C GLU A 71 -5.45 4.55 13.38
N GLN A 72 -4.29 5.06 13.82
CA GLN A 72 -3.41 5.89 12.98
C GLN A 72 -2.88 5.16 11.73
N ARG A 73 -2.87 3.83 11.73
CA ARG A 73 -2.49 3.02 10.55
C ARG A 73 -3.54 3.05 9.45
N ASN A 74 -4.81 3.25 9.81
CA ASN A 74 -5.94 3.31 8.88
C ASN A 74 -7.17 3.97 9.54
N PRO A 75 -7.23 5.30 9.64
CA PRO A 75 -8.33 6.00 10.30
C PRO A 75 -9.67 5.92 9.54
N LEU A 76 -9.64 5.51 8.26
CA LEU A 76 -10.82 5.29 7.41
C LEU A 76 -11.36 3.86 7.46
N GLY A 77 -10.64 2.93 8.09
CA GLY A 77 -11.02 1.53 8.19
C GLY A 77 -12.24 1.29 9.07
N CYS A 78 -12.49 0.01 9.34
CA CYS A 78 -13.55 -0.42 10.25
C CYS A 78 -13.06 -1.47 11.26
N GLY A 79 -13.83 -1.63 12.35
CA GLY A 79 -13.54 -2.60 13.41
C GLY A 79 -12.66 -2.09 14.56
N TYR A 80 -12.05 -0.90 14.48
CA TYR A 80 -11.36 -0.29 15.62
C TYR A 80 -12.36 -0.02 16.74
N ALA A 81 -12.10 -0.50 17.96
CA ALA A 81 -12.98 -0.31 19.10
C ALA A 81 -12.74 1.02 19.85
N GLY A 82 -11.49 1.50 19.90
CA GLY A 82 -11.11 2.58 20.83
C GLY A 82 -11.43 2.16 22.27
N ASN A 83 -12.15 3.00 22.99
CA ASN A 83 -12.56 2.75 24.38
C ASN A 83 -13.93 2.05 24.52
N ARG A 84 -14.55 1.59 23.42
CA ARG A 84 -15.85 0.89 23.47
C ARG A 84 -15.74 -0.46 24.15
N THR A 85 -16.70 -0.73 25.01
CA THR A 85 -16.94 -2.06 25.59
C THR A 85 -17.50 -3.03 24.56
N SER A 86 -17.41 -4.33 24.83
CA SER A 86 -18.01 -5.36 23.97
C SER A 86 -19.51 -5.14 23.71
N ALA A 87 -20.25 -4.60 24.68
CA ALA A 87 -21.68 -4.30 24.52
C ALA A 87 -21.91 -3.14 23.53
N GLN A 88 -21.08 -2.10 23.59
CA GLN A 88 -21.12 -0.97 22.65
C GLN A 88 -20.64 -1.34 21.25
N MET A 89 -19.91 -2.45 21.11
CA MET A 89 -19.50 -2.98 19.81
C MET A 89 -20.58 -3.81 19.13
N ASN A 90 -21.69 -4.15 19.80
CA ASN A 90 -22.77 -4.95 19.21
C ASN A 90 -23.35 -4.26 17.96
N GLY A 91 -23.47 -5.01 16.85
CA GLY A 91 -23.88 -4.48 15.55
C GLY A 91 -22.81 -3.70 14.78
N VAL A 92 -21.65 -3.40 15.39
CA VAL A 92 -20.55 -2.72 14.68
C VAL A 92 -19.96 -3.66 13.62
N PRO A 93 -19.77 -3.18 12.38
CA PRO A 93 -19.15 -3.98 11.32
C PRO A 93 -17.71 -4.41 11.63
N LEU A 94 -17.34 -5.59 11.15
CA LEU A 94 -15.95 -6.05 11.09
C LEU A 94 -15.34 -5.74 9.72
N PRO A 95 -14.00 -5.61 9.64
CA PRO A 95 -13.33 -5.51 8.35
C PRO A 95 -13.56 -6.76 7.50
N ASN A 96 -13.61 -6.57 6.19
CA ASN A 96 -13.66 -7.67 5.23
C ASN A 96 -12.26 -8.20 4.91
N LEU A 97 -11.24 -7.34 5.01
CA LEU A 97 -9.86 -7.64 4.63
C LEU A 97 -9.02 -7.88 5.89
N GLU A 98 -8.56 -9.12 6.07
CA GLU A 98 -7.73 -9.50 7.19
C GLU A 98 -6.45 -10.21 6.73
N ASP A 99 -5.41 -10.13 7.56
CA ASP A 99 -4.25 -11.00 7.42
C ASP A 99 -4.63 -12.41 7.88
N PRO A 100 -4.54 -13.46 7.03
CA PRO A 100 -4.84 -14.83 7.44
C PRO A 100 -4.00 -15.35 8.61
N GLN A 101 -2.85 -14.72 8.90
CA GLN A 101 -1.98 -15.06 10.03
C GLN A 101 -2.37 -14.34 11.33
N CYS A 102 -3.18 -13.28 11.24
CA CYS A 102 -3.58 -12.43 12.37
C CYS A 102 -5.07 -12.07 12.28
N LEU A 103 -5.92 -13.09 12.28
CA LEU A 103 -7.38 -12.91 12.21
C LEU A 103 -7.95 -12.31 13.49
N ILE A 104 -8.96 -11.46 13.34
CA ILE A 104 -9.72 -10.87 14.45
C ILE A 104 -10.55 -11.96 15.12
N ARG A 105 -10.50 -12.01 16.45
CA ARG A 105 -11.24 -12.95 17.29
C ARG A 105 -12.12 -12.25 18.32
N GLN A 106 -11.69 -11.08 18.78
CA GLN A 106 -12.38 -10.26 19.77
C GLN A 106 -12.27 -8.76 19.41
N HIS A 107 -13.20 -7.95 19.91
CA HIS A 107 -13.28 -6.53 19.57
C HIS A 107 -12.05 -5.69 19.98
N SER A 108 -11.26 -6.17 20.94
CA SER A 108 -10.04 -5.52 21.41
C SER A 108 -8.79 -5.86 20.58
N ASP A 109 -8.89 -6.75 19.59
CA ASP A 109 -7.76 -7.08 18.72
C ASP A 109 -7.41 -5.88 17.82
N THR A 110 -6.11 -5.66 17.60
CA THR A 110 -5.59 -4.51 16.85
C THR A 110 -4.62 -4.91 15.72
N PRO A 111 -5.02 -5.83 14.82
CA PRO A 111 -4.15 -6.33 13.76
C PRO A 111 -3.70 -5.20 12.82
N MET A 112 -2.65 -5.46 12.04
CA MET A 112 -2.27 -4.53 10.96
C MET A 112 -3.38 -4.46 9.90
N PRO A 113 -3.72 -3.27 9.37
CA PRO A 113 -4.66 -3.15 8.27
C PRO A 113 -4.18 -3.89 7.01
N ALA A 114 -4.85 -4.98 6.63
CA ALA A 114 -4.50 -5.76 5.46
C ALA A 114 -5.11 -5.14 4.19
N CYS A 115 -4.27 -4.61 3.30
CA CYS A 115 -4.69 -4.16 1.97
C CYS A 115 -3.52 -4.21 0.96
N PHE A 116 -3.85 -4.11 -0.33
CA PHE A 116 -2.88 -3.91 -1.42
C PHE A 116 -2.85 -2.46 -1.93
N ALA A 117 -3.80 -1.62 -1.48
CA ALA A 117 -3.90 -0.23 -1.91
C ALA A 117 -2.76 0.63 -1.32
N PHE A 118 -2.68 1.88 -1.78
CA PHE A 118 -1.69 2.84 -1.30
C PHE A 118 -2.03 3.37 0.09
N ILE A 119 -1.02 3.51 0.94
CA ILE A 119 -1.14 4.12 2.27
C ILE A 119 -1.02 5.64 2.13
N ALA A 120 -1.94 6.39 2.75
CA ALA A 120 -1.90 7.85 2.72
C ALA A 120 -0.68 8.42 3.49
N PRO A 121 -0.12 9.58 3.09
CA PRO A 121 1.07 10.14 3.73
C PRO A 121 0.91 10.43 5.23
N ALA A 122 -0.30 10.79 5.66
CA ALA A 122 -0.62 11.10 7.05
C ALA A 122 -0.86 9.86 7.92
N TRP A 123 -0.85 8.66 7.34
CA TRP A 123 -1.10 7.41 8.07
C TRP A 123 0.21 6.73 8.44
N GLN A 124 0.18 5.97 9.54
CA GLN A 124 1.29 5.08 9.88
C GLN A 124 1.37 3.90 8.89
N PRO A 125 2.57 3.41 8.54
CA PRO A 125 3.86 3.90 9.03
C PRO A 125 4.40 5.14 8.30
N ARG A 126 3.81 5.56 7.18
CA ARG A 126 4.40 6.63 6.33
C ARG A 126 4.63 7.93 7.06
N ALA A 127 3.68 8.35 7.89
CA ALA A 127 3.76 9.61 8.64
C ALA A 127 5.02 9.72 9.50
N GLN A 128 5.53 8.62 10.06
CA GLN A 128 6.73 8.64 10.91
C GLN A 128 8.00 8.99 10.13
N TYR A 129 8.00 8.82 8.79
CA TYR A 129 9.16 9.07 7.93
C TYR A 129 9.24 10.51 7.43
N ALA A 130 8.23 11.34 7.73
CA ALA A 130 8.23 12.75 7.32
C ALA A 130 9.32 13.58 8.02
N GLY A 131 9.84 13.11 9.16
CA GLY A 131 10.75 13.88 10.00
C GLY A 131 10.05 14.99 10.78
N THR A 132 10.84 15.79 11.51
CA THR A 132 10.33 16.76 12.48
C THR A 132 10.35 18.18 11.91
N TYR A 133 9.17 18.82 11.88
CA TYR A 133 8.96 20.19 11.37
C TYR A 133 8.65 21.19 12.51
N ASP A 134 9.58 21.34 13.45
CA ASP A 134 9.46 22.22 14.62
C ASP A 134 10.04 23.63 14.38
N GLU A 135 10.10 24.47 15.43
CA GLU A 135 10.65 25.83 15.38
C GLU A 135 12.14 25.85 14.96
N ALA A 136 12.92 24.86 15.37
CA ALA A 136 14.32 24.74 14.98
C ALA A 136 14.47 24.46 13.47
N TRP A 137 13.58 23.63 12.91
CA TRP A 137 13.47 23.47 11.46
C TRP A 137 13.06 24.78 10.78
N GLN A 138 12.02 25.47 11.28
CA GLN A 138 11.48 26.69 10.66
C GLN A 138 12.52 27.81 10.58
N THR A 139 13.30 28.03 11.64
CA THR A 139 14.25 29.16 11.73
C THR A 139 15.62 28.84 11.12
N GLY A 140 16.08 27.59 11.17
CA GLY A 140 17.44 27.22 10.82
C GLY A 140 17.62 26.33 9.58
N ARG A 141 16.54 25.76 9.03
CA ARG A 141 16.63 24.75 7.96
C ARG A 141 15.65 24.91 6.82
N ALA A 142 14.49 25.52 7.06
CA ALA A 142 13.53 25.81 6.01
C ALA A 142 14.23 26.55 4.84
N PRO A 143 13.94 26.20 3.58
CA PRO A 143 12.91 25.27 3.11
C PRO A 143 13.38 23.81 2.88
N PHE A 144 14.56 23.40 3.37
CA PHE A 144 15.06 22.03 3.15
C PHE A 144 14.31 20.99 4.00
N LEU A 145 14.26 19.73 3.54
CA LEU A 145 13.68 18.61 4.31
C LEU A 145 14.33 18.47 5.69
N PRO A 146 13.60 18.08 6.75
CA PRO A 146 14.15 17.81 8.08
C PRO A 146 15.38 16.88 8.06
N LYS A 147 16.24 16.97 9.08
CA LYS A 147 17.45 16.13 9.15
C LYS A 147 17.13 14.65 9.36
N ASP A 148 16.01 14.38 10.01
CA ASP A 148 15.45 13.06 10.31
C ASP A 148 14.42 12.59 9.27
N PHE A 149 14.27 13.30 8.15
CA PHE A 149 13.45 12.84 7.03
C PHE A 149 14.00 11.53 6.48
N ASP A 150 13.11 10.55 6.27
CA ASP A 150 13.45 9.25 5.71
C ASP A 150 12.75 9.07 4.36
N SER A 151 13.51 8.68 3.34
CA SER A 151 13.00 8.52 1.96
C SER A 151 11.92 7.44 1.84
N ARG A 152 11.80 6.54 2.82
CA ARG A 152 10.67 5.59 2.93
C ARG A 152 9.32 6.30 3.00
N PHE A 153 9.27 7.58 3.38
CA PHE A 153 8.08 8.42 3.27
C PHE A 153 7.46 8.38 1.85
N PHE A 154 8.29 8.32 0.81
CA PHE A 154 7.83 8.27 -0.58
C PHE A 154 7.27 6.91 -1.01
N SER A 155 7.50 5.84 -0.25
CA SER A 155 6.95 4.51 -0.55
C SER A 155 5.48 4.42 -0.19
N MET A 156 4.61 4.30 -1.20
CA MET A 156 3.14 4.23 -1.03
C MET A 156 2.63 2.83 -0.67
N ALA A 157 3.45 1.81 -0.91
CA ALA A 157 3.05 0.43 -0.75
C ALA A 157 2.94 0.04 0.73
N HIS A 158 2.10 -0.96 1.01
CA HIS A 158 2.13 -1.63 2.31
C HIS A 158 3.55 -2.17 2.60
N PRO A 159 4.06 -2.14 3.86
CA PRO A 159 5.40 -2.63 4.19
C PRO A 159 5.73 -4.03 3.64
N ASP A 160 4.80 -4.98 3.73
CA ASP A 160 4.97 -6.33 3.17
C ASP A 160 5.13 -6.39 1.63
N LEU A 161 4.83 -5.29 0.93
CA LEU A 161 4.98 -5.17 -0.52
C LEU A 161 6.26 -4.44 -0.92
N ALA A 162 7.06 -3.98 0.06
CA ALA A 162 8.36 -3.39 -0.20
C ALA A 162 9.37 -4.46 -0.58
N CYS A 163 9.97 -4.33 -1.76
CA CYS A 163 11.05 -5.20 -2.20
C CYS A 163 12.33 -4.85 -1.44
N GLY A 164 13.13 -5.86 -1.07
CA GLY A 164 14.43 -5.65 -0.39
C GLY A 164 15.51 -5.01 -1.28
N GLY A 165 15.21 -4.81 -2.56
CA GLY A 165 16.03 -4.14 -3.56
C GLY A 165 15.17 -3.69 -4.74
N TYR A 166 15.80 -3.23 -5.80
CA TYR A 166 15.08 -2.83 -7.01
C TYR A 166 14.72 -4.04 -7.87
N LEU A 167 13.51 -4.04 -8.41
CA LEU A 167 13.13 -4.96 -9.47
C LEU A 167 14.01 -4.69 -10.71
N GLN A 168 14.20 -5.71 -11.54
CA GLN A 168 15.04 -5.70 -12.73
C GLN A 168 14.22 -5.89 -14.02
N GLY A 169 12.96 -6.33 -13.91
CA GLY A 169 12.18 -6.82 -15.04
C GLY A 169 12.48 -8.30 -15.30
N GLY A 170 11.49 -9.02 -15.83
CA GLY A 170 11.53 -10.47 -16.03
C GLY A 170 11.06 -11.28 -14.82
N GLU A 171 10.87 -10.67 -13.64
CA GLU A 171 10.36 -11.36 -12.45
C GLU A 171 9.03 -12.04 -12.73
N SER A 172 8.86 -13.24 -12.18
CA SER A 172 7.58 -13.93 -12.22
C SER A 172 6.58 -13.25 -11.31
N VAL A 173 5.36 -13.05 -11.81
CA VAL A 173 4.22 -12.49 -11.09
C VAL A 173 3.09 -13.51 -11.09
N SER A 174 2.54 -13.79 -9.92
CA SER A 174 1.33 -14.59 -9.73
C SER A 174 0.32 -13.79 -8.90
N ILE A 175 -0.92 -13.72 -9.38
CA ILE A 175 -2.03 -13.03 -8.73
C ILE A 175 -3.25 -13.94 -8.72
N SER A 176 -3.77 -14.25 -7.54
CA SER A 176 -4.97 -15.07 -7.37
C SER A 176 -6.11 -14.29 -6.71
N GLY A 177 -7.35 -14.62 -7.06
CA GLY A 177 -8.55 -14.08 -6.40
C GLY A 177 -8.90 -12.64 -6.77
N MET A 178 -8.26 -12.05 -7.78
CA MET A 178 -8.47 -10.65 -8.21
C MET A 178 -9.01 -10.51 -9.64
N HIS A 179 -9.31 -11.62 -10.31
CA HIS A 179 -9.84 -11.59 -11.68
C HIS A 179 -10.82 -12.75 -11.90
N PRO A 180 -11.97 -12.54 -12.58
CA PRO A 180 -12.98 -13.58 -12.77
C PRO A 180 -12.52 -14.74 -13.66
N ALA A 181 -11.50 -14.53 -14.50
CA ALA A 181 -10.91 -15.59 -15.32
C ALA A 181 -9.98 -16.53 -14.52
N GLY A 182 -9.79 -16.29 -13.22
CA GLY A 182 -8.93 -17.10 -12.36
C GLY A 182 -7.58 -16.43 -12.10
N GLU A 183 -6.57 -17.26 -11.89
CA GLU A 183 -5.21 -16.83 -11.57
C GLU A 183 -4.52 -16.19 -12.77
N LEU A 184 -3.80 -15.09 -12.54
CA LEU A 184 -2.98 -14.42 -13.53
C LEU A 184 -1.52 -14.74 -13.26
N ASN A 185 -0.85 -15.30 -14.27
CA ASN A 185 0.56 -15.65 -14.23
C ASN A 185 1.27 -15.04 -15.43
N PHE A 186 2.34 -14.26 -15.19
CA PHE A 186 3.12 -13.61 -16.24
C PHE A 186 4.50 -13.21 -15.72
N ASN A 187 5.39 -12.81 -16.62
CA ASN A 187 6.67 -12.18 -16.26
C ASN A 187 6.60 -10.68 -16.49
N LEU A 188 7.25 -9.90 -15.61
CA LEU A 188 7.38 -8.46 -15.83
C LEU A 188 8.13 -8.20 -17.15
N PRO A 189 7.70 -7.21 -17.95
CA PRO A 189 8.46 -6.77 -19.10
C PRO A 189 9.90 -6.41 -18.71
N GLN A 190 10.87 -6.85 -19.49
CA GLN A 190 12.27 -6.49 -19.28
C GLN A 190 12.60 -5.29 -20.17
N LEU A 191 12.66 -4.11 -19.56
CA LEU A 191 12.97 -2.85 -20.24
C LEU A 191 14.28 -2.27 -19.70
N LYS A 192 15.18 -1.88 -20.59
CA LYS A 192 16.43 -1.22 -20.21
C LYS A 192 16.40 0.25 -20.60
N LEU A 193 16.22 1.11 -19.61
CA LEU A 193 16.35 2.55 -19.77
C LEU A 193 17.79 2.99 -19.58
N ILE A 194 18.26 3.83 -20.49
CA ILE A 194 19.59 4.44 -20.43
C ILE A 194 19.40 5.95 -20.41
N SER A 195 20.06 6.62 -19.48
CA SER A 195 20.16 8.09 -19.49
C SER A 195 21.60 8.57 -19.64
N GLN A 196 21.73 9.73 -20.27
CA GLN A 196 22.94 10.53 -20.30
C GLN A 196 22.61 11.97 -19.92
N PHE A 197 23.32 12.48 -18.92
CA PHE A 197 23.25 13.86 -18.47
C PHE A 197 24.47 14.61 -18.99
N LYS A 198 24.26 15.76 -19.63
CA LYS A 198 25.31 16.72 -19.95
C LYS A 198 25.22 17.90 -18.98
N HIS A 199 26.25 18.08 -18.18
CA HIS A 199 26.31 19.08 -17.13
C HIS A 199 27.70 19.71 -17.11
N ASP A 200 27.77 21.03 -17.29
CA ASP A 200 29.02 21.82 -17.31
C ASP A 200 30.05 21.22 -18.29
N GLY A 201 29.59 20.91 -19.52
CA GLY A 201 30.38 20.27 -20.58
C GLY A 201 30.66 18.78 -20.40
N ARG A 202 30.41 18.20 -19.22
CA ARG A 202 30.68 16.78 -18.93
C ARG A 202 29.46 15.91 -19.18
N LYS A 203 29.66 14.78 -19.87
CA LYS A 203 28.65 13.73 -20.05
C LYS A 203 28.78 12.64 -18.99
N THR A 204 27.68 12.28 -18.35
CA THR A 204 27.61 11.22 -17.33
C THR A 204 26.41 10.33 -17.60
N ASN A 205 26.60 9.01 -17.58
CA ASN A 205 25.47 8.08 -17.66
C ASN A 205 24.93 7.83 -16.25
N VAL A 206 23.60 7.83 -16.11
CA VAL A 206 22.93 7.55 -14.84
C VAL A 206 22.02 6.33 -15.01
N ASN A 207 22.13 5.40 -14.08
CA ASN A 207 21.32 4.20 -14.09
C ASN A 207 19.91 4.51 -13.56
N PHE A 208 18.91 3.97 -14.25
CA PHE A 208 17.55 3.92 -13.75
C PHE A 208 17.33 2.67 -12.90
N ASN A 209 16.62 2.83 -11.80
CA ASN A 209 16.10 1.74 -11.00
C ASN A 209 14.60 1.62 -11.21
N LEU A 210 14.09 0.41 -11.43
CA LEU A 210 12.65 0.14 -11.38
C LEU A 210 12.20 0.22 -9.92
N GLU A 211 11.61 1.34 -9.55
CA GLU A 211 11.31 1.71 -8.16
C GLU A 211 9.86 1.41 -7.79
N THR A 212 8.93 1.42 -8.76
CA THR A 212 7.52 1.14 -8.49
C THR A 212 6.92 0.24 -9.55
N LEU A 213 6.24 -0.80 -9.09
CA LEU A 213 5.34 -1.64 -9.87
C LEU A 213 3.91 -1.40 -9.38
N ILE A 214 3.03 -1.02 -10.29
CA ILE A 214 1.59 -0.87 -10.07
C ILE A 214 0.91 -1.99 -10.83
N LEU A 215 0.04 -2.74 -10.15
CA LEU A 215 -0.72 -3.84 -10.74
C LEU A 215 -2.20 -3.51 -10.63
N GLU A 216 -2.91 -3.61 -11.76
CA GLU A 216 -4.36 -3.41 -11.85
C GLU A 216 -5.00 -4.67 -12.45
N PRO A 217 -5.09 -5.77 -11.66
CA PRO A 217 -5.43 -7.09 -12.19
C PRO A 217 -6.83 -7.13 -12.83
N ASN A 218 -7.79 -6.40 -12.26
CA ASN A 218 -9.15 -6.31 -12.79
C ASN A 218 -9.22 -5.63 -14.17
N LEU A 219 -8.22 -4.82 -14.52
CA LEU A 219 -8.10 -4.14 -15.81
C LEU A 219 -7.09 -4.84 -16.74
N LEU A 220 -6.43 -5.89 -16.26
CA LEU A 220 -5.30 -6.55 -16.93
C LEU A 220 -4.19 -5.57 -17.34
N GLN A 221 -3.92 -4.61 -16.45
CA GLN A 221 -2.92 -3.56 -16.65
C GLN A 221 -1.83 -3.64 -15.59
N LEU A 222 -0.63 -3.20 -15.99
CA LEU A 222 0.47 -2.93 -15.07
C LEU A 222 1.14 -1.62 -15.47
N GLY A 223 1.67 -0.92 -14.47
CA GLY A 223 2.52 0.25 -14.63
C GLY A 223 3.87 0.00 -13.99
N MET A 224 4.93 0.44 -14.64
CA MET A 224 6.31 0.33 -14.14
C MET A 224 6.94 1.71 -14.18
N VAL A 225 7.53 2.14 -13.05
CA VAL A 225 8.17 3.45 -12.91
C VAL A 225 9.64 3.26 -12.61
N TRP A 226 10.45 3.83 -13.49
CA TRP A 226 11.89 3.90 -13.31
C TRP A 226 12.31 5.28 -12.83
N LYS A 227 13.25 5.33 -11.91
CA LYS A 227 13.81 6.58 -11.39
C LYS A 227 15.33 6.57 -11.43
N ALA A 228 15.88 7.72 -11.80
CA ALA A 228 17.30 8.02 -11.74
C ALA A 228 17.48 9.34 -10.97
N ALA A 229 18.56 9.47 -10.22
CA ALA A 229 18.91 10.68 -9.49
C ALA A 229 20.30 11.16 -9.91
N TYR A 230 20.40 12.42 -10.31
CA TYR A 230 21.66 13.06 -10.68
C TYR A 230 21.90 14.30 -9.79
N PRO A 231 22.88 14.26 -8.87
CA PRO A 231 23.18 15.39 -8.00
C PRO A 231 23.78 16.55 -8.79
N CYS A 232 23.12 17.71 -8.75
CA CYS A 232 23.58 18.93 -9.42
C CYS A 232 23.77 20.13 -8.47
N ASP A 233 23.34 20.03 -7.20
CA ASP A 233 23.44 21.06 -6.15
C ASP A 233 23.11 22.48 -6.70
N ARG A 234 23.90 23.51 -6.36
CA ARG A 234 23.73 24.89 -6.85
C ARG A 234 24.00 25.08 -8.35
N ASN A 235 24.38 24.02 -9.07
CA ASN A 235 24.69 24.06 -10.49
C ASN A 235 23.58 23.47 -11.37
N ALA A 236 22.36 23.31 -10.85
CA ALA A 236 21.21 22.81 -11.63
C ALA A 236 20.98 23.59 -12.95
N LEU A 237 21.27 24.90 -12.97
CA LEU A 237 21.17 25.75 -14.18
C LEU A 237 22.24 25.45 -15.24
N LYS A 238 23.26 24.66 -14.91
CA LYS A 238 24.30 24.23 -15.86
C LYS A 238 23.98 22.88 -16.52
N ILE A 239 22.82 22.30 -16.25
CA ILE A 239 22.36 21.12 -16.99
C ILE A 239 22.02 21.58 -18.40
N GLU A 240 22.77 21.06 -19.37
CA GLU A 240 22.63 21.42 -20.78
C GLU A 240 21.64 20.48 -21.50
N GLU A 241 21.68 19.20 -21.16
CA GLU A 241 20.94 18.17 -21.87
C GLU A 241 20.71 16.94 -20.98
N ILE A 242 19.52 16.35 -21.08
CA ILE A 242 19.19 15.05 -20.51
C ILE A 242 18.60 14.20 -21.63
N ILE A 243 19.30 13.14 -22.00
CA ILE A 243 18.81 12.16 -22.98
C ILE A 243 18.34 10.94 -22.21
N VAL A 244 17.11 10.50 -22.49
CA VAL A 244 16.55 9.23 -22.01
C VAL A 244 16.19 8.39 -23.23
N SER A 245 16.63 7.15 -23.25
CA SER A 245 16.37 6.21 -24.34
C SER A 245 15.97 4.84 -23.81
N LEU A 246 15.05 4.20 -24.51
CA LEU A 246 14.69 2.81 -24.28
C LEU A 246 15.53 1.94 -25.21
N ARG A 247 16.19 0.92 -24.66
CA ARG A 247 16.87 -0.11 -25.43
C ARG A 247 16.06 -1.39 -25.35
N ASN A 248 15.54 -1.82 -26.50
CA ASN A 248 14.96 -3.15 -26.68
C ASN A 248 16.05 -4.21 -26.70
#